data_AF-A0A9D7CXC7-F1
#
_entry.id   AF-A0A9D7CXC7-F1
#
_cell.length_a   1.000
_cell.length_b   1.000
_cell.length_c   1.000
_cell.angle_alpha   90.00
_cell.angle_beta   90.00
_cell.angle_gamma   90.00
#
_symmetry.space_group_name_H-M   'P 1'
#
loop_
_entity.id
_entity.type
_entity.pdbx_description
1 polymer ?
#
loop_
_entity_poly.entity_id
_entity_poly.type
_entity_poly.pdbx_seq_one_letter_code
_entity_poly.pdbx_strand_id
1 'polypeptide(L)'
;MANEALVASVKQILTLFRERKEAEGYAAYTKLFKSPEFATYAPQDQRQALKLMISLKVIPSSLSPHLVGGYRTGMAPLKALIDAHDDPHDYELYGICQIVTGDEKGAAETFRKALNMERARNPQSDLCGSLMKWVAAV
;
A
#
# COMPACT_ATOMS: atom_id res chain seq x y z
N MET A 1 -19.57 6.66 6.02
CA MET A 1 -19.61 5.31 6.61
C MET A 1 -18.76 4.42 5.73
N ALA A 2 -17.90 3.58 6.31
CA ALA A 2 -17.14 2.62 5.53
C ALA A 2 -18.09 1.62 4.87
N ASN A 3 -17.84 1.27 3.61
CA ASN A 3 -18.69 0.29 2.91
C ASN A 3 -18.70 -1.06 3.65
N GLU A 4 -19.87 -1.52 4.09
CA GLU A 4 -20.00 -2.74 4.90
C GLU A 4 -19.47 -3.99 4.19
N ALA A 5 -19.64 -4.09 2.87
CA ALA A 5 -19.14 -5.19 2.07
C ALA A 5 -17.60 -5.20 2.05
N LEU A 6 -16.98 -4.03 1.86
CA LEU A 6 -15.52 -3.91 1.94
C LEU A 6 -14.99 -4.29 3.32
N VAL A 7 -15.62 -3.78 4.39
CA VAL A 7 -15.22 -4.11 5.77
C VAL A 7 -15.35 -5.62 6.03
N ALA A 8 -16.43 -6.24 5.56
CA ALA A 8 -16.63 -7.69 5.68
C ALA A 8 -15.54 -8.48 4.94
N SER A 9 -15.23 -8.11 3.69
CA SER A 9 -14.14 -8.73 2.92
C SER A 9 -12.80 -8.60 3.62
N VAL A 10 -12.45 -7.40 4.09
CA VAL A 10 -11.19 -7.17 4.81
C VAL A 10 -11.12 -7.98 6.11
N LYS A 11 -12.20 -8.07 6.88
CA LYS A 11 -12.25 -8.91 8.10
C LYS A 11 -12.02 -10.39 7.81
N GLN A 12 -12.60 -10.91 6.73
CA GLN A 12 -12.36 -12.28 6.28
C GLN A 12 -10.89 -12.49 5.91
N ILE A 13 -10.32 -11.57 5.14
CA ILE A 13 -8.90 -11.61 4.77
C ILE A 13 -8.00 -11.62 6.00
N LEU A 14 -8.24 -10.73 6.97
CA LEU A 14 -7.47 -10.68 8.22
C LEU A 14 -7.59 -11.96 9.05
N THR A 15 -8.70 -12.70 8.93
CA THR A 15 -8.86 -14.00 9.59
C THR A 15 -7.94 -15.05 8.96
N LEU A 16 -7.74 -15.05 7.64
CA LEU A 16 -6.77 -15.92 6.96
C LEU A 16 -5.35 -15.70 7.48
N PHE A 17 -4.94 -14.45 7.68
CA PHE A 17 -3.63 -14.14 8.27
C PHE A 17 -3.51 -14.60 9.73
N ARG A 18 -4.57 -14.48 10.52
CA ARG A 18 -4.60 -15.04 11.90
C ARG A 18 -4.46 -16.56 11.91
N GLU A 19 -5.03 -17.24 10.92
CA GLU A 19 -4.90 -18.69 10.72
C GLU A 19 -3.58 -19.10 10.04
N ARG A 20 -2.64 -18.17 9.83
CA ARG A 20 -1.36 -18.39 9.13
C ARG A 20 -1.51 -18.84 7.67
N LYS A 21 -2.66 -18.58 7.05
CA LYS A 21 -2.95 -18.83 5.62
C LYS A 21 -2.55 -17.63 4.76
N GLU A 22 -1.26 -17.29 4.80
CA GLU A 22 -0.74 -16.09 4.15
C GLU A 22 -0.99 -16.06 2.63
N ALA A 23 -0.79 -17.19 1.96
CA ALA A 23 -1.03 -17.33 0.52
C ALA A 23 -2.49 -17.02 0.14
N GLU A 24 -3.44 -17.57 0.90
CA GLU A 24 -4.87 -17.32 0.71
C GLU A 24 -5.23 -15.87 1.02
N GLY A 25 -4.63 -15.30 2.07
CA GLY A 25 -4.81 -13.89 2.43
C GLY A 25 -4.42 -12.93 1.30
N TYR A 26 -3.23 -13.10 0.71
CA TYR A 26 -2.80 -12.29 -0.43
C TYR A 26 -3.60 -12.55 -1.70
N ALA A 27 -4.02 -13.80 -1.94
CA ALA A 27 -4.92 -14.11 -3.06
C ALA A 27 -6.27 -13.39 -2.91
N ALA A 28 -6.80 -13.32 -1.69
CA ALA A 28 -8.06 -12.64 -1.40
C ALA A 28 -7.93 -11.11 -1.53
N TYR A 29 -6.83 -10.49 -1.07
CA TYR A 29 -6.55 -9.08 -1.37
C TYR A 29 -6.43 -8.83 -2.88
N THR A 30 -5.75 -9.71 -3.60
CA THR A 30 -5.62 -9.62 -5.07
C THR A 30 -6.98 -9.63 -5.75
N LYS A 31 -7.88 -10.53 -5.32
CA LYS A 31 -9.25 -10.59 -5.83
C LYS A 31 -10.02 -9.31 -5.52
N LEU A 32 -9.91 -8.81 -4.28
CA LEU A 32 -10.57 -7.57 -3.85
C LEU A 32 -10.13 -6.38 -4.70
N PHE A 33 -8.82 -6.14 -4.84
CA PHE A 33 -8.30 -4.97 -5.56
C PHE A 33 -8.48 -5.02 -7.08
N LYS A 34 -8.66 -6.21 -7.65
CA LYS A 34 -9.04 -6.37 -9.07
C LYS A 34 -10.54 -6.26 -9.32
N SER A 35 -11.37 -6.26 -8.28
CA SER A 35 -12.81 -6.12 -8.45
C SER A 35 -13.13 -4.71 -8.98
N PRO A 36 -14.02 -4.57 -9.97
CA PRO A 36 -14.46 -3.25 -10.44
C PRO A 36 -15.09 -2.42 -9.32
N GLU A 37 -15.74 -3.07 -8.36
CA GLU A 37 -16.37 -2.43 -7.20
C GLU A 37 -15.35 -1.69 -6.33
N PHE A 38 -14.11 -2.19 -6.25
CA PHE A 38 -13.09 -1.56 -5.41
C PHE A 38 -12.81 -0.11 -5.79
N ALA A 39 -12.77 0.17 -7.10
CA ALA A 39 -12.55 1.53 -7.61
C ALA A 39 -13.73 2.48 -7.33
N THR A 40 -14.92 1.94 -7.00
CA THR A 40 -16.12 2.73 -6.69
C THR A 40 -16.22 3.12 -5.21
N TYR A 41 -15.42 2.51 -4.33
CA TYR A 41 -15.41 2.86 -2.92
C TYR A 41 -14.80 4.25 -2.69
N ALA A 42 -15.12 4.86 -1.56
CA ALA A 42 -14.54 6.14 -1.20
C ALA A 42 -13.00 6.04 -1.11
N PRO A 43 -12.24 7.09 -1.51
CA PRO A 43 -10.77 7.04 -1.49
C PRO A 43 -10.19 6.65 -0.14
N GLN A 44 -10.73 7.16 0.97
CA GLN A 44 -10.31 6.78 2.32
C GLN A 44 -10.51 5.29 2.64
N ASP A 45 -11.58 4.68 2.13
CA ASP A 45 -11.85 3.25 2.33
C ASP A 45 -10.88 2.39 1.50
N GLN A 46 -10.60 2.80 0.26
CA GLN A 46 -9.60 2.16 -0.59
C GLN A 46 -8.21 2.21 0.06
N ARG A 47 -7.80 3.41 0.53
CA ARG A 47 -6.52 3.61 1.24
C ARG A 47 -6.39 2.72 2.46
N GLN A 48 -7.44 2.63 3.27
CA GLN A 48 -7.42 1.80 4.47
C GLN A 48 -7.23 0.32 4.14
N ALA A 49 -7.93 -0.18 3.11
CA ALA A 49 -7.76 -1.56 2.67
C ALA A 49 -6.35 -1.83 2.10
N LEU A 50 -5.82 -0.92 1.28
CA LEU A 50 -4.46 -1.01 0.73
C LEU A 50 -3.40 -0.99 1.84
N LYS A 51 -3.52 -0.09 2.81
CA LYS A 51 -2.64 0.01 3.98
C LYS A 51 -2.65 -1.25 4.84
N LEU A 52 -3.80 -1.94 4.95
CA LEU A 52 -3.88 -3.20 5.69
C LEU A 52 -3.17 -4.36 4.99
N MET A 53 -3.07 -4.35 3.65
CA MET A 53 -2.19 -5.27 2.92
C MET A 53 -0.72 -4.83 3.01
N ILE A 54 -0.46 -3.53 2.89
CA ILE A 54 0.86 -2.91 2.85
C ILE A 54 1.29 -2.55 4.28
N SER A 55 1.58 -3.57 5.07
CA SER A 55 1.94 -3.42 6.48
C SER A 55 3.44 -3.53 6.74
N LEU A 56 4.28 -3.50 5.71
CA LEU A 56 5.74 -3.60 5.87
C LEU A 56 6.28 -2.38 6.60
N LYS A 57 7.01 -2.64 7.69
CA LYS A 57 7.79 -1.63 8.42
C LYS A 57 9.28 -1.64 8.04
N VAL A 58 9.75 -2.77 7.50
CA VAL A 58 11.12 -3.04 7.05
C VAL A 58 11.02 -4.01 5.89
N ILE A 59 11.94 -3.91 4.92
CA ILE A 59 12.04 -4.84 3.79
C ILE A 59 12.49 -6.22 4.32
N PRO A 60 11.70 -7.29 4.14
CA PRO A 60 12.11 -8.63 4.52
C PRO A 60 13.28 -9.13 3.67
N SER A 61 14.16 -9.94 4.24
CA SER A 61 15.28 -10.58 3.53
C SER A 61 14.84 -11.63 2.50
N SER A 62 13.60 -12.11 2.60
CA SER A 62 12.99 -13.00 1.61
C SER A 62 11.54 -12.59 1.36
N LEU A 63 11.18 -12.46 0.08
CA LEU A 63 9.83 -12.10 -0.35
C LEU A 63 9.16 -13.34 -0.93
N SER A 64 8.02 -13.74 -0.35
CA SER A 64 7.24 -14.84 -0.90
C SER A 64 6.58 -14.42 -2.24
N PRO A 65 6.38 -15.35 -3.20
CA PRO A 65 5.70 -15.02 -4.45
C PRO A 65 4.28 -14.46 -4.25
N HIS A 66 3.59 -14.89 -3.19
CA HIS A 66 2.25 -14.41 -2.84
C HIS A 66 2.25 -12.96 -2.38
N LEU A 67 3.23 -12.58 -1.54
CA LEU A 67 3.45 -11.19 -1.12
C LEU A 67 3.70 -10.29 -2.34
N VAL A 68 4.63 -10.69 -3.22
CA VAL A 68 4.97 -9.92 -4.43
C VAL A 68 3.74 -9.76 -5.34
N GLY A 69 2.95 -10.83 -5.53
CA GLY A 69 1.72 -10.79 -6.32
C GLY A 69 0.65 -9.86 -5.75
N GLY A 70 0.47 -9.86 -4.42
CA GLY A 70 -0.45 -8.97 -3.72
C GLY A 70 -0.04 -7.51 -3.88
N TYR A 71 1.23 -7.20 -3.61
CA TYR A 71 1.76 -5.82 -3.68
C TYR A 71 1.70 -5.29 -5.10
N ARG A 72 2.04 -6.11 -6.10
CA ARG A 72 1.89 -5.77 -7.52
C ARG A 72 0.44 -5.43 -7.88
N THR A 73 -0.52 -6.16 -7.33
CA THR A 73 -1.95 -5.89 -7.59
C THR A 73 -2.40 -4.57 -6.95
N GLY A 74 -1.88 -4.22 -5.78
CA GLY A 74 -2.17 -2.94 -5.10
C GLY A 74 -1.61 -1.71 -5.83
N MET A 75 -0.64 -1.86 -6.73
CA MET A 75 -0.03 -0.74 -7.45
C MET A 75 -1.03 0.03 -8.32
N ALA A 76 -1.91 -0.66 -9.05
CA ALA A 76 -2.87 -0.03 -9.94
C ALA A 76 -3.86 0.91 -9.20
N PRO A 77 -4.58 0.46 -8.14
CA PRO A 77 -5.46 1.36 -7.39
C PRO A 77 -4.69 2.47 -6.65
N LEU A 78 -3.47 2.21 -6.15
CA LEU A 78 -2.63 3.27 -5.57
C LEU A 78 -2.26 4.34 -6.59
N LYS A 79 -1.89 3.93 -7.82
CA LYS A 79 -1.58 4.87 -8.89
C LYS A 79 -2.78 5.74 -9.25
N ALA A 80 -3.98 5.16 -9.28
CA ALA A 80 -5.21 5.92 -9.50
C ALA A 80 -5.48 6.94 -8.37
N LEU A 81 -5.23 6.57 -7.11
CA LEU A 81 -5.34 7.49 -5.97
C LEU A 81 -4.32 8.63 -6.05
N ILE A 82 -3.08 8.31 -6.41
CA ILE A 82 -2.01 9.30 -6.65
C ILE A 82 -2.42 10.29 -7.74
N ASP A 83 -2.92 9.79 -8.88
CA ASP A 83 -3.31 10.64 -10.00
C ASP A 83 -4.51 11.53 -9.68
N ALA A 84 -5.40 11.07 -8.81
CA ALA A 84 -6.59 11.81 -8.42
C ALA A 84 -6.36 12.82 -7.29
N HIS A 85 -5.43 12.55 -6.36
CA HIS A 85 -5.33 13.28 -5.10
C HIS A 85 -3.94 13.84 -4.78
N ASP A 86 -2.88 13.32 -5.41
CA ASP A 86 -1.49 13.72 -5.17
C ASP A 86 -1.14 13.75 -3.67
N ASP A 87 -1.54 12.72 -2.90
CA ASP A 87 -1.31 12.63 -1.45
C ASP A 87 0.02 11.91 -1.13
N PRO A 88 0.90 12.48 -0.29
CA PRO A 88 2.15 11.86 0.13
C PRO A 88 2.01 10.45 0.74
N HIS A 89 0.89 10.13 1.41
CA HIS A 89 0.65 8.79 1.95
C HIS A 89 0.43 7.75 0.84
N ASP A 90 -0.22 8.14 -0.26
CA ASP A 90 -0.46 7.23 -1.38
C ASP A 90 0.87 6.94 -2.10
N TYR A 91 1.75 7.93 -2.22
CA TYR A 91 3.12 7.73 -2.71
C TYR A 91 3.96 6.84 -1.80
N GLU A 92 3.87 6.97 -0.47
CA GLU A 92 4.57 6.07 0.46
C GLU A 92 4.16 4.62 0.22
N LEU A 93 2.86 4.34 0.19
CA LEU A 93 2.35 2.99 -0.06
C LEU A 93 2.77 2.46 -1.43
N TYR A 94 2.75 3.31 -2.47
CA TYR A 94 3.17 2.93 -3.81
C TYR A 94 4.67 2.62 -3.89
N GLY A 95 5.52 3.42 -3.23
CA GLY A 95 6.95 3.18 -3.15
C GLY A 95 7.28 1.86 -2.47
N ILE A 96 6.56 1.49 -1.41
CA ILE A 96 6.73 0.18 -0.75
C ILE A 96 6.38 -0.96 -1.72
N CYS A 97 5.32 -0.83 -2.51
CA CYS A 97 5.01 -1.79 -3.57
C CYS A 97 6.12 -1.89 -4.61
N GLN A 98 6.69 -0.76 -5.04
CA GLN A 98 7.80 -0.75 -5.99
C GLN A 98 9.01 -1.56 -5.47
N ILE A 99 9.46 -1.34 -4.23
CA ILE A 99 10.52 -2.14 -3.60
C ILE A 99 10.19 -3.63 -3.69
N VAL A 100 9.02 -4.03 -3.19
CA VAL A 100 8.63 -5.45 -3.10
C VAL A 100 8.54 -6.10 -4.48
N THR A 101 8.23 -5.32 -5.52
CA THR A 101 8.19 -5.81 -6.90
C THR A 101 9.52 -5.72 -7.65
N GLY A 102 10.57 -5.17 -7.04
CA GLY A 102 11.93 -5.08 -7.58
C GLY A 102 12.26 -3.77 -8.29
N ASP A 103 11.42 -2.74 -8.19
CA ASP A 103 11.66 -1.40 -8.76
C ASP A 103 12.22 -0.44 -7.70
N GLU A 104 13.43 -0.72 -7.22
CA GLU A 104 14.09 0.11 -6.19
C GLU A 104 14.35 1.55 -6.68
N LYS A 105 14.75 1.71 -7.94
CA LYS A 105 14.99 3.04 -8.52
C LYS A 105 13.71 3.87 -8.54
N GLY A 106 12.60 3.31 -9.03
CA GLY A 106 11.31 3.99 -9.02
C GLY A 106 10.83 4.27 -7.59
N ALA A 107 11.05 3.35 -6.65
CA ALA A 107 10.72 3.56 -5.25
C ALA A 107 11.47 4.76 -4.66
N ALA A 108 12.78 4.88 -4.89
CA ALA A 108 13.59 5.98 -4.40
C ALA A 108 13.10 7.35 -4.93
N GLU A 109 12.74 7.41 -6.21
CA GLU A 109 12.16 8.61 -6.83
C GLU A 109 10.79 8.96 -6.20
N THR A 110 9.93 7.95 -6.03
CA THR A 110 8.61 8.06 -5.38
C THR A 110 8.71 8.59 -3.95
N PHE A 111 9.57 8.01 -3.10
CA PHE A 111 9.71 8.45 -1.72
C PHE A 111 10.30 9.86 -1.60
N ARG A 112 11.25 10.22 -2.45
CA ARG A 112 11.80 11.59 -2.48
C ARG A 112 10.73 12.60 -2.87
N LYS A 113 9.89 12.28 -3.86
CA LYS A 113 8.76 13.13 -4.25
C LYS A 113 7.81 13.33 -3.06
N ALA A 114 7.36 12.24 -2.45
CA ALA A 114 6.49 12.28 -1.28
C ALA A 114 7.08 13.09 -0.12
N LEU A 115 8.39 12.91 0.15
CA LEU A 115 9.09 13.61 1.22
C LEU A 115 9.15 15.12 0.97
N ASN A 116 9.41 15.53 -0.26
CA ASN A 116 9.44 16.95 -0.61
C ASN A 116 8.05 17.59 -0.45
N MET A 117 6.99 16.88 -0.88
CA MET A 117 5.61 17.34 -0.73
C MET A 117 5.22 17.48 0.74
N GLU A 118 5.49 16.44 1.53
CA GLU A 118 5.12 16.44 2.95
C GLU A 118 5.97 17.44 3.74
N ARG A 119 7.25 17.63 3.43
CA ARG A 119 8.08 18.66 4.07
C ARG A 119 7.59 20.07 3.78
N ALA A 120 7.13 20.32 2.56
CA ALA A 120 6.55 21.62 2.19
C ALA A 120 5.23 21.89 2.94
N ARG A 121 4.45 20.83 3.21
CA ARG A 121 3.18 20.91 3.96
C ARG A 121 3.37 20.99 5.47
N ASN A 122 4.11 20.05 6.04
CA ASN A 122 4.40 19.93 7.46
C ASN A 122 5.74 19.18 7.68
N PRO A 123 6.85 19.90 7.88
CA PRO A 123 8.18 19.28 8.02
C PRO A 123 8.36 18.48 9.32
N GLN A 124 7.46 18.62 10.29
CA GLN A 124 7.50 17.91 11.58
C GLN A 124 6.56 16.70 11.62
N SER A 125 5.93 16.31 10.50
CA SER A 125 5.00 15.19 10.49
C SER A 125 5.68 13.83 10.66
N ASP A 126 4.98 12.88 11.26
CA ASP A 126 5.46 11.50 11.38
C ASP A 126 5.73 10.85 10.01
N LEU A 127 4.96 11.26 8.99
CA LEU A 127 5.14 10.80 7.61
C LEU A 127 6.50 11.25 7.05
N CYS A 128 6.95 12.49 7.31
CA CYS A 128 8.32 12.89 6.96
C CYS A 128 9.36 11.93 7.57
N GLY A 129 9.16 11.56 8.84
CA GLY A 129 10.02 10.60 9.54
C GLY A 129 10.03 9.22 8.89
N SER A 130 8.87 8.72 8.50
CA SER A 130 8.72 7.43 7.80
C SER A 130 9.38 7.45 6.42
N LEU A 131 9.10 8.48 5.61
CA LEU A 131 9.64 8.65 4.28
C LEU A 131 11.17 8.80 4.28
N MET A 132 11.75 9.49 5.26
CA MET A 132 13.22 9.56 5.40
C MET A 132 13.85 8.18 5.63
N LYS A 133 13.19 7.30 6.40
CA LYS A 133 13.67 5.93 6.62
C LYS A 133 13.63 5.12 5.32
N TRP A 134 12.55 5.25 4.55
CA TRP A 134 12.44 4.59 3.24
C TRP A 134 13.47 5.09 2.24
N VAL A 135 13.70 6.41 2.15
CA VAL A 135 14.76 6.98 1.29
C VAL A 135 16.15 6.49 1.67
N ALA A 136 16.41 6.23 2.96
CA ALA A 136 17.69 5.71 3.43
C ALA A 136 17.84 4.19 3.25
N ALA A 137 16.73 3.46 3.11
CA ALA A 137 16.71 2.00 3.02
C ALA A 137 16.75 1.47 1.57
N VAL A 138 16.59 2.36 0.59
CA VAL A 138 16.57 2.06 -0.85
C VAL A 138 17.78 2.67 -1.54
#